data_AF-A0A355G7U0-F1
#
_entry.id   AF-A0A355G7U0-F1
#
_cell.length_a   1.000
_cell.length_b   1.000
_cell.length_c   1.000
_cell.angle_alpha   90.00
_cell.angle_beta   90.00
_cell.angle_gamma   90.00
#
_symmetry.space_group_name_H-M   'P 1'
#
loop_
_entity.id
_entity.type
_entity.pdbx_description
1 polymer ?
#
loop_
_entity_poly.entity_id
_entity_poly.type
_entity_poly.pdbx_seq_one_letter_code
_entity_poly.pdbx_strand_id
1 'polypeptide(L)'
;MGDLVPAASLKNGSNNKNSLFTVTLRVAAPSWVRPREAMIYVNGKQVAWKSIGSTLNEPTDQTLEFSLELPPHDAYVVAFVLGDGIALPGWTTYGKATQAITNPIYLDVDGDKNYSAPRATAKRLIMNHGTQGKKLTPALQEKLLESETVKADPAILLHVKDLLKQGADHQP
;
A
#
# COMPACT_ATOMS: atom_id res chain seq x y z
N MET A 1 -10.07 10.12 -9.85
CA MET A 1 -9.40 9.51 -8.69
C MET A 1 -9.69 8.03 -8.76
N GLY A 2 -8.74 7.16 -8.39
CA GLY A 2 -8.88 5.71 -8.60
C GLY A 2 -10.06 5.09 -7.86
N ASP A 3 -10.32 3.82 -8.14
CA ASP A 3 -11.50 3.12 -7.61
C ASP A 3 -11.46 3.06 -6.07
N LEU A 4 -12.63 3.24 -5.46
CA LEU A 4 -12.86 3.01 -4.03
C LEU A 4 -13.46 1.63 -3.85
N VAL A 5 -12.79 0.81 -3.05
CA VAL A 5 -13.20 -0.57 -2.76
C VAL A 5 -13.39 -0.71 -1.25
N PRO A 6 -14.62 -0.98 -0.78
CA PRO A 6 -14.85 -1.27 0.63
C PRO A 6 -14.24 -2.63 1.02
N ALA A 7 -13.49 -2.71 2.11
CA ALA A 7 -12.95 -3.97 2.61
C ALA A 7 -14.06 -4.99 2.95
N ALA A 8 -15.26 -4.51 3.29
CA ALA A 8 -16.43 -5.36 3.52
C ALA A 8 -16.83 -6.18 2.28
N SER A 9 -16.61 -5.69 1.05
CA SER A 9 -16.88 -6.45 -0.17
C SER A 9 -15.80 -7.49 -0.50
N LEU A 10 -14.68 -7.48 0.22
CA LEU A 10 -13.55 -8.40 0.00
C LEU A 10 -13.56 -9.61 0.95
N LYS A 11 -14.47 -9.64 1.94
CA LYS A 11 -14.53 -10.74 2.91
C LYS A 11 -15.09 -12.01 2.24
N ASN A 12 -14.20 -12.96 1.95
CA ASN A 12 -14.60 -14.35 1.83
C ASN A 12 -15.01 -14.84 3.23
N GLY A 13 -16.11 -15.59 3.33
CA GLY A 13 -16.80 -15.98 4.58
C GLY A 13 -16.02 -16.87 5.58
N SER A 14 -14.70 -16.71 5.71
CA SER A 14 -13.85 -17.40 6.67
C SER A 14 -13.64 -16.53 7.91
N ASN A 15 -14.09 -17.03 9.06
CA ASN A 15 -13.99 -16.42 10.41
C ASN A 15 -12.55 -16.37 10.97
N ASN A 16 -11.51 -16.34 10.14
CA ASN A 16 -10.14 -16.29 10.61
C ASN A 16 -9.64 -14.85 10.80
N LYS A 17 -8.90 -14.63 11.89
CA LYS A 17 -8.42 -13.32 12.36
C LYS A 17 -7.50 -12.56 11.39
N ASN A 18 -6.99 -13.19 10.32
CA ASN A 18 -6.38 -12.53 9.17
C ASN A 18 -7.29 -12.71 7.95
N SER A 19 -8.09 -11.70 7.62
CA SER A 19 -8.86 -11.71 6.38
C SER A 19 -7.91 -11.46 5.21
N LEU A 20 -7.59 -12.53 4.47
CA LEU A 20 -6.90 -12.44 3.19
C LEU A 20 -7.87 -12.01 2.10
N PHE A 21 -7.41 -11.19 1.16
CA PHE A 21 -8.15 -10.83 -0.04
C PHE A 21 -7.31 -11.05 -1.31
N THR A 22 -8.00 -11.31 -2.42
CA THR A 22 -7.35 -11.57 -3.71
C THR A 22 -7.22 -10.28 -4.52
N VAL A 23 -6.02 -10.03 -5.04
CA VAL A 23 -5.75 -9.02 -6.05
C VAL A 23 -5.42 -9.70 -7.37
N THR A 24 -6.16 -9.35 -8.42
CA THR A 24 -5.95 -9.87 -9.76
C THR A 24 -5.30 -8.78 -10.63
N LEU A 25 -4.16 -9.09 -11.24
CA LEU A 25 -3.41 -8.20 -12.11
C LEU A 25 -3.25 -8.83 -13.49
N ARG A 26 -3.81 -8.18 -14.51
CA ARG A 26 -3.52 -8.53 -15.90
C ARG A 26 -2.30 -7.75 -16.38
N VAL A 27 -1.28 -8.46 -16.85
CA VAL A 27 -0.11 -7.89 -17.50
C VAL A 27 -0.20 -8.18 -18.99
N ALA A 28 -0.34 -7.12 -19.79
CA ALA A 28 -0.36 -7.17 -21.24
C ALA A 28 0.78 -6.32 -21.80
N ALA A 29 1.61 -6.91 -22.66
CA ALA A 29 2.75 -6.23 -23.29
C ALA A 29 2.92 -6.66 -24.75
N PRO A 30 3.35 -5.74 -25.65
CA PRO A 30 3.63 -6.09 -27.03
C PRO A 30 4.87 -6.98 -27.15
N SER A 31 5.04 -7.63 -28.30
CA SER A 31 6.10 -8.63 -28.52
C SER A 31 7.54 -8.15 -28.36
N TRP A 32 7.76 -6.85 -28.47
CA TRP A 32 9.07 -6.21 -28.32
C TRP A 32 9.35 -5.72 -26.89
N VAL A 33 8.43 -5.93 -25.95
CA VAL A 33 8.62 -5.65 -24.51
C VAL A 33 8.62 -6.96 -23.75
N ARG A 34 9.56 -7.11 -22.82
CA ARG A 34 9.68 -8.31 -21.99
C ARG A 34 9.42 -7.98 -20.51
N PRO A 35 8.17 -8.10 -20.03
CA PRO A 35 7.87 -7.93 -18.61
C PRO A 35 8.50 -9.07 -17.80
N ARG A 36 9.01 -8.76 -16.60
CA ARG A 36 9.77 -9.68 -15.76
C ARG A 36 9.15 -9.91 -14.40
N GLU A 37 8.73 -8.83 -13.78
CA GLU A 37 8.36 -8.82 -12.37
C GLU A 37 7.09 -8.00 -12.18
N ALA A 38 6.16 -8.54 -11.41
CA ALA A 38 4.98 -7.84 -10.94
C ALA A 38 5.04 -7.73 -9.41
N MET A 39 4.81 -6.53 -8.90
CA MET A 39 4.86 -6.20 -7.49
C MET A 39 3.57 -5.53 -7.08
N ILE A 40 3.10 -5.82 -5.87
CA ILE A 40 2.00 -5.08 -5.24
C ILE A 40 2.54 -4.25 -4.09
N TYR A 41 2.15 -2.98 -4.07
CA TYR A 41 2.49 -2.03 -3.03
C TYR A 41 1.23 -1.62 -2.26
N VAL A 42 1.35 -1.55 -0.93
CA VAL A 42 0.32 -1.03 -0.02
C VAL A 42 0.94 0.13 0.76
N ASN A 43 0.38 1.33 0.62
CA ASN A 43 0.92 2.58 1.20
C ASN A 43 2.43 2.76 0.97
N GLY A 44 2.91 2.40 -0.22
CA GLY A 44 4.32 2.54 -0.62
C GLY A 44 5.25 1.41 -0.13
N LYS A 45 4.75 0.43 0.62
CA LYS A 45 5.51 -0.78 1.00
C LYS A 45 5.19 -1.92 0.04
N GLN A 46 6.23 -2.57 -0.51
CA GLN A 46 6.05 -3.78 -1.30
C GLN A 46 5.56 -4.92 -0.39
N VAL A 47 4.40 -5.49 -0.70
CA VAL A 47 3.79 -6.58 0.10
C VAL A 47 3.75 -7.91 -0.64
N ALA A 48 3.83 -7.90 -1.96
CA ALA A 48 3.87 -9.12 -2.76
C ALA A 48 4.67 -8.94 -4.05
N TRP A 49 5.18 -10.05 -4.57
CA TRP A 49 5.99 -10.11 -5.79
C TRP A 49 5.76 -11.44 -6.50
N LYS A 50 5.74 -11.40 -7.84
CA LYS A 50 5.72 -12.57 -8.72
C LYS A 50 6.55 -12.32 -9.96
N SER A 51 7.22 -13.36 -10.45
CA SER A 51 7.83 -13.36 -11.78
C SER A 51 6.76 -13.54 -12.87
N ILE A 52 7.05 -12.99 -14.04
CA ILE A 52 6.20 -13.03 -15.23
C ILE A 52 6.89 -13.93 -16.26
N GLY A 53 6.17 -14.94 -16.75
CA GLY A 53 6.66 -15.83 -17.78
C GLY A 53 6.52 -15.18 -19.15
N SER A 54 7.59 -14.59 -19.67
CA SER A 54 7.58 -13.91 -20.97
C SER A 54 8.70 -14.39 -21.90
N THR A 55 8.34 -14.53 -23.18
CA THR A 55 9.24 -14.91 -24.28
C THR A 55 9.57 -13.68 -25.12
N LEU A 56 10.84 -13.57 -25.55
CA LEU A 56 11.24 -12.48 -26.43
C LEU A 56 10.60 -12.64 -27.82
N ASN A 57 10.13 -11.53 -28.41
CA ASN A 57 9.43 -11.49 -29.71
C ASN A 57 8.03 -12.12 -29.71
N GLU A 58 7.44 -12.36 -28.54
CA GLU A 58 6.05 -12.81 -28.40
C GLU A 58 5.28 -11.85 -27.49
N PRO A 59 4.03 -11.50 -27.83
CA PRO A 59 3.21 -10.67 -26.94
C PRO A 59 2.96 -11.41 -25.63
N THR A 60 2.95 -10.68 -24.51
CA THR A 60 2.58 -11.22 -23.20
C THR A 60 1.13 -10.84 -22.88
N ASP A 61 0.33 -11.80 -22.45
CA ASP A 61 -0.98 -11.57 -21.83
C ASP A 61 -1.16 -12.59 -20.70
N GLN A 62 -0.82 -12.19 -19.47
CA GLN A 62 -0.83 -13.06 -18.30
C GLN A 62 -1.66 -12.42 -17.18
N THR A 63 -2.52 -13.21 -16.54
CA THR A 63 -3.23 -12.80 -15.33
C THR A 63 -2.56 -13.42 -14.11
N LEU A 64 -2.19 -12.58 -13.15
CA LEU A 64 -1.56 -12.95 -11.89
C LEU A 64 -2.54 -12.72 -10.75
N GLU A 65 -2.61 -13.66 -9.83
CA GLU A 65 -3.38 -13.52 -8.59
C GLU A 65 -2.45 -13.38 -7.39
N PHE A 66 -2.71 -12.43 -6.50
CA PHE A 66 -1.97 -12.23 -5.26
C PHE A 66 -2.95 -12.38 -4.09
N SER A 67 -2.52 -13.05 -3.03
CA SER A 67 -3.26 -13.11 -1.76
C SER A 67 -2.59 -12.16 -0.78
N LEU A 68 -3.32 -11.15 -0.31
CA LEU A 68 -2.82 -10.09 0.55
C LEU A 68 -3.58 -10.08 1.87
N GLU A 69 -2.88 -9.74 2.95
CA GLU A 69 -3.51 -9.45 4.24
C GLU A 69 -4.21 -8.09 4.18
N LEU A 70 -5.41 -8.02 4.77
CA LEU A 70 -6.11 -6.75 4.92
C LEU A 70 -5.27 -5.80 5.80
N PRO A 71 -4.96 -4.58 5.33
CA PRO A 71 -4.22 -3.63 6.14
C PRO A 71 -5.04 -3.20 7.37
N PRO A 72 -4.37 -2.79 8.46
CA PRO A 72 -5.04 -2.46 9.72
C PRO A 72 -5.83 -1.13 9.69
N HIS A 73 -5.75 -0.39 8.58
CA HIS A 73 -6.46 0.86 8.31
C HIS A 73 -6.53 1.08 6.80
N ASP A 74 -7.21 2.14 6.37
CA ASP A 74 -7.38 2.45 4.95
C ASP A 74 -6.04 2.58 4.22
N ALA A 75 -6.02 2.13 2.97
CA ALA A 75 -4.77 2.04 2.23
C ALA A 75 -4.94 2.26 0.74
N TYR A 76 -3.87 2.68 0.09
CA TYR A 76 -3.73 2.63 -1.35
C TYR A 76 -3.00 1.37 -1.78
N VAL A 77 -3.61 0.64 -2.71
CA VAL A 77 -3.02 -0.52 -3.37
C VAL A 77 -2.60 -0.12 -4.78
N VAL A 78 -1.35 -0.40 -5.13
CA VAL A 78 -0.78 -0.11 -6.46
C VAL A 78 -0.08 -1.36 -6.98
N ALA A 79 -0.32 -1.70 -8.24
CA ALA A 79 0.47 -2.70 -8.93
C ALA A 79 1.56 -2.02 -9.77
N PHE A 80 2.75 -2.60 -9.73
CA PHE A 80 3.93 -2.12 -10.44
C PHE A 80 4.56 -3.29 -11.21
N VAL A 81 4.89 -3.07 -12.48
CA VAL A 81 5.50 -4.08 -13.33
C VAL A 81 6.80 -3.54 -13.89
N LEU A 82 7.87 -4.33 -13.76
CA LEU A 82 9.17 -4.07 -14.35
C LEU A 82 9.45 -5.06 -15.47
N GLY A 83 10.08 -4.57 -16.53
CA GLY A 83 10.57 -5.37 -17.64
C GLY A 83 11.96 -4.94 -18.09
N ASP A 84 12.49 -5.66 -19.07
CA ASP A 84 13.78 -5.36 -19.67
C ASP A 84 13.77 -3.96 -20.31
N GLY A 85 14.95 -3.32 -20.39
CA GLY A 85 15.13 -2.10 -21.17
C GLY A 85 15.00 -2.37 -22.68
N ILE A 86 14.51 -1.39 -23.43
CA ILE A 86 14.38 -1.52 -24.89
C ILE A 86 15.68 -1.05 -25.54
N ALA A 87 16.36 -1.97 -26.22
CA ALA A 87 17.60 -1.70 -26.95
C ALA A 87 17.38 -1.50 -28.47
N LEU A 88 16.13 -1.51 -28.94
CA LEU A 88 15.81 -1.37 -30.36
C LEU A 88 16.14 0.06 -30.84
N PRO A 89 16.88 0.22 -31.96
CA PRO A 89 17.33 1.54 -32.44
C PRO A 89 16.19 2.54 -32.70
N GLY A 90 15.00 2.06 -33.07
CA GLY A 90 13.84 2.92 -33.36
C GLY A 90 13.05 3.40 -32.13
N TRP A 91 13.35 2.87 -30.94
CA TRP A 91 12.60 3.14 -29.70
C TRP A 91 13.55 3.19 -28.49
N THR A 92 14.60 4.01 -28.57
CA THR A 92 15.54 4.16 -27.45
C THR A 92 14.86 4.81 -26.25
N THR A 93 14.71 4.07 -25.16
CA THR A 93 14.19 4.61 -23.90
C THR A 93 15.32 5.20 -23.07
N TYR A 94 15.11 6.36 -22.45
CA TYR A 94 16.04 6.91 -21.45
C TYR A 94 16.19 6.00 -20.21
N GLY A 95 15.14 5.25 -19.89
CA GLY A 95 15.13 4.29 -18.79
C GLY A 95 15.86 2.99 -19.13
N LYS A 96 16.59 2.43 -18.15
CA LYS A 96 17.26 1.12 -18.25
C LYS A 96 16.29 -0.07 -18.19
N ALA A 97 15.02 0.18 -17.90
CA ALA A 97 13.97 -0.81 -17.74
C ALA A 97 12.64 -0.26 -18.28
N THR A 98 11.81 -1.14 -18.82
CA THR A 98 10.40 -0.83 -19.10
C THR A 98 9.60 -0.92 -17.80
N GLN A 99 8.62 -0.04 -17.64
CA GLN A 99 7.87 0.09 -16.38
C GLN A 99 6.40 0.38 -16.70
N ALA A 100 5.50 -0.22 -15.91
CA ALA A 100 4.09 0.11 -15.92
C ALA A 100 3.58 0.17 -14.47
N ILE A 101 2.73 1.14 -14.18
CA ILE A 101 2.15 1.37 -12.85
C ILE A 101 0.65 1.56 -13.02
N THR A 102 -0.15 0.93 -12.17
CA THR A 102 -1.59 1.18 -12.16
C THR A 102 -1.91 2.51 -11.46
N ASN A 103 -3.08 3.06 -11.75
CA ASN A 103 -3.65 4.05 -10.85
C ASN A 103 -3.87 3.41 -9.46
N PRO A 104 -3.68 4.15 -8.36
CA PRO A 104 -3.94 3.62 -7.03
C PRO A 104 -5.40 3.27 -6.82
N ILE A 105 -5.67 2.13 -6.19
CA ILE A 105 -7.00 1.74 -5.71
C ILE A 105 -7.07 2.08 -4.22
N TYR A 106 -8.11 2.80 -3.81
CA TYR A 106 -8.35 3.10 -2.41
C TYR A 106 -9.14 1.97 -1.75
N LEU A 107 -8.53 1.33 -0.77
CA LEU A 107 -9.14 0.32 0.07
C LEU A 107 -9.67 0.98 1.34
N ASP A 108 -11.00 1.08 1.42
CA ASP A 108 -11.74 1.63 2.55
C ASP A 108 -11.95 0.52 3.60
N VAL A 109 -11.09 0.51 4.62
CA VAL A 109 -11.05 -0.53 5.66
C VAL A 109 -11.98 -0.17 6.81
N ASP A 110 -12.06 1.11 7.17
CA ASP A 110 -12.91 1.57 8.26
C ASP A 110 -14.38 1.79 7.85
N GLY A 111 -14.67 1.81 6.55
CA GLY A 111 -16.02 1.85 5.97
C GLY A 111 -16.63 3.25 5.93
N ASP A 112 -15.85 4.30 6.17
CA ASP A 112 -16.33 5.68 6.18
C ASP A 112 -16.47 6.29 4.78
N LYS A 113 -15.99 5.59 3.74
CA LYS A 113 -15.99 5.98 2.31
C LYS A 113 -15.22 7.26 2.01
N ASN A 114 -14.44 7.77 2.95
CA ASN A 114 -13.67 8.98 2.82
C ASN A 114 -12.18 8.67 2.85
N TYR A 115 -11.40 9.49 2.14
CA TYR A 115 -9.96 9.43 2.25
C TYR A 115 -9.48 10.10 3.53
N SER A 116 -8.68 9.38 4.33
CA SER A 116 -7.94 9.92 5.45
C SER A 116 -6.46 10.06 5.13
N ALA A 117 -5.94 11.29 5.20
CA ALA A 117 -4.50 11.53 5.08
C ALA A 117 -3.74 10.84 6.25
N PRO A 118 -2.51 10.32 6.04
CA PRO A 118 -1.74 9.65 7.09
C PRO A 118 -1.61 10.45 8.39
N ARG A 119 -1.47 11.79 8.29
CA ARG A 119 -1.44 12.68 9.47
C ARG A 119 -2.78 12.72 10.22
N ALA A 120 -3.91 12.65 9.51
CA ALA A 120 -5.24 12.59 10.11
C ALA A 120 -5.44 11.26 10.84
N THR A 121 -5.04 10.14 10.23
CA THR A 121 -5.04 8.82 10.86
C THR A 121 -4.16 8.80 12.11
N ALA A 122 -2.95 9.38 12.05
CA ALA A 122 -2.07 9.51 13.21
C ALA A 122 -2.72 10.31 14.36
N LYS A 123 -3.39 11.44 14.06
CA LYS A 123 -4.14 12.21 15.08
C LYS A 123 -5.25 11.38 15.72
N ARG A 124 -6.03 10.65 14.90
CA ARG A 124 -7.10 9.76 15.37
C ARG A 124 -6.56 8.67 16.30
N LEU A 125 -5.44 8.04 15.93
CA LEU A 125 -4.78 7.02 16.76
C LEU A 125 -4.29 7.60 18.09
N ILE A 126 -3.65 8.77 18.08
CA ILE A 126 -3.22 9.46 19.31
C ILE A 126 -4.44 9.76 20.19
N MET A 127 -5.52 10.30 19.62
CA MET A 127 -6.75 10.60 20.37
C MET A 127 -7.40 9.36 20.97
N ASN A 128 -7.43 8.24 20.23
CA ASN A 128 -8.02 6.98 20.70
C ASN A 128 -7.20 6.32 21.82
N HIS A 129 -5.87 6.52 21.82
CA HIS A 129 -4.98 6.05 22.89
C HIS A 129 -4.90 7.03 24.08
N GLY A 130 -5.27 8.28 23.89
CA GLY A 130 -5.40 9.28 24.94
C GLY A 130 -6.72 9.18 25.71
N THR A 131 -6.73 9.67 26.94
CA THR A 131 -8.00 9.99 27.62
C THR A 131 -8.45 11.34 27.08
N GLN A 132 -9.73 11.51 26.69
CA GLN A 132 -10.22 12.74 26.07
C GLN A 132 -9.67 14.01 26.75
N GLY A 133 -8.87 14.77 26.01
CA GLY A 133 -8.30 16.06 26.46
C GLY A 133 -7.02 16.00 27.30
N LYS A 134 -6.44 14.83 27.61
CA LYS A 134 -5.17 14.71 28.36
C LYS A 134 -4.01 14.22 27.47
N LYS A 135 -2.82 14.80 27.66
CA LYS A 135 -1.57 14.34 27.02
C LYS A 135 -1.35 12.86 27.34
N LEU A 136 -0.89 12.08 26.35
CA LEU A 136 -0.53 10.68 26.57
C LEU A 136 0.64 10.60 27.54
N THR A 137 0.54 9.73 28.53
CA THR A 137 1.67 9.38 29.40
C THR A 137 2.76 8.68 28.58
N PRO A 138 4.05 8.74 28.98
CA PRO A 138 5.13 8.07 28.26
C PRO A 138 4.87 6.59 27.98
N ALA A 139 4.28 5.87 28.94
CA ALA A 139 3.91 4.46 28.78
C ALA A 139 2.83 4.26 27.68
N LEU A 140 1.87 5.18 27.55
CA LEU A 140 0.86 5.12 26.49
C LEU A 140 1.44 5.50 25.12
N GLN A 141 2.42 6.41 25.09
CA GLN A 141 3.13 6.76 23.85
C GLN A 141 3.93 5.56 23.33
N GLU A 142 4.68 4.89 24.21
CA GLU A 142 5.42 3.68 23.86
C GLU A 142 4.47 2.59 23.38
N LYS A 143 3.36 2.34 24.09
CA LYS A 143 2.34 1.38 23.65
C LYS A 143 1.73 1.72 22.29
N LEU A 144 1.51 3.01 21.99
CA LEU A 144 0.99 3.45 20.69
C LEU A 144 2.03 3.21 19.58
N LEU A 145 3.30 3.55 19.81
CA LEU A 145 4.38 3.32 18.84
C LEU A 145 4.59 1.83 18.56
N GLU A 146 4.32 0.99 19.56
CA GLU A 146 4.40 -0.46 19.46
C GLU A 146 3.14 -1.12 18.87
N SER A 147 2.07 -0.35 18.63
CA SER A 147 0.83 -0.88 18.04
C SER A 147 1.02 -1.36 16.60
N GLU A 148 0.29 -2.41 16.24
CA GLU A 148 0.32 -3.02 14.91
C GLU A 148 0.01 -2.00 13.80
N THR A 149 -1.03 -1.19 14.01
CA THR A 149 -1.46 -0.14 13.06
C THR A 149 -0.35 0.88 12.78
N VAL A 150 0.36 1.33 13.82
CA VAL A 150 1.43 2.32 13.67
C VAL A 150 2.69 1.71 13.06
N LYS A 151 3.01 0.46 13.40
CA LYS A 151 4.17 -0.25 12.84
C LYS A 151 4.00 -0.67 11.38
N ALA A 152 2.76 -0.95 10.95
CA ALA A 152 2.49 -1.41 9.60
C ALA A 152 2.72 -0.33 8.54
N ASP A 153 2.53 0.96 8.89
CA ASP A 153 2.60 2.10 7.97
C ASP A 153 3.67 3.13 8.38
N PRO A 154 4.79 3.24 7.62
CA PRO A 154 5.86 4.18 7.91
C PRO A 154 5.44 5.66 7.90
N ALA A 155 4.46 6.04 7.07
CA ALA A 155 3.99 7.42 7.00
C ALA A 155 3.19 7.79 8.25
N ILE A 156 2.34 6.88 8.74
CA ILE A 156 1.66 7.05 10.02
C ILE A 156 2.68 7.11 11.16
N LEU A 157 3.63 6.17 11.21
CA LEU A 157 4.69 6.16 12.24
C LEU A 157 5.45 7.49 12.29
N LEU A 158 5.82 8.04 11.14
CA LEU A 158 6.49 9.33 11.03
C LEU A 158 5.64 10.45 11.62
N HIS A 159 4.34 10.50 11.26
CA HIS A 159 3.43 11.53 11.78
C HIS A 159 3.10 11.36 13.25
N VAL A 160 2.98 10.14 13.77
CA VAL A 160 2.80 9.90 15.21
C VAL A 160 4.01 10.45 15.98
N LYS A 161 5.23 10.12 15.54
CA LYS A 161 6.46 10.63 16.16
C LYS A 161 6.55 12.15 16.13
N ASP A 162 6.23 12.76 15.00
CA ASP A 162 6.21 14.23 14.84
C ASP A 162 5.18 14.89 15.76
N LEU A 163 3.94 14.39 15.78
CA LEU A 163 2.87 14.94 16.63
C LEU A 163 3.15 14.79 18.12
N LEU A 164 3.77 13.69 18.55
CA LEU A 164 4.18 13.50 19.94
C LEU A 164 5.31 14.48 20.34
N LYS A 165 6.27 14.77 19.45
CA LYS A 165 7.32 15.78 19.68
C LYS A 165 6.75 17.19 19.76
N GLN A 166 5.89 17.59 18.83
CA GLN A 166 5.25 18.92 18.84
C GLN A 166 4.45 19.18 20.12
N GLY A 167 3.81 18.13 20.67
CA GLY A 167 3.12 18.19 21.95
C GLY A 167 4.03 18.31 23.17
N ALA A 168 5.31 17.94 23.06
CA ALA A 168 6.33 18.13 24.10
C ALA A 168 6.91 19.56 24.07
N ASP A 169 7.18 20.11 22.88
CA ASP A 169 7.83 21.42 22.71
C ASP A 169 6.94 22.63 23.06
N HIS A 170 5.61 22.44 23.20
CA HIS A 170 4.67 23.49 23.60
C HIS A 170 4.40 23.51 25.13
N GLN A 171 5.40 23.22 25.97
CA GLN A 171 5.31 23.46 27.41
C GLN A 171 5.82 24.87 27.76
N PRO A 172 5.03 25.73 28.43
CA PRO A 172 5.55 26.92 29.10
C PRO A 172 6.42 26.54 30.31
#